data_AF-A0A382QZR2-F1
#
_entry.id   AF-A0A382QZR2-F1
#
_cell.length_a   1.000
_cell.length_b   1.000
_cell.length_c   1.000
_cell.angle_alpha   90.00
_cell.angle_beta   90.00
_cell.angle_gamma   90.00
#
_symmetry.space_group_name_H-M   'P 1'
#
loop_
_entity.id
_entity.type
_entity.pdbx_description
1 polymer ?
#
loop_
_entity_poly.entity_id
_entity_poly.type
_entity_poly.pdbx_seq_one_letter_code
_entity_poly.pdbx_strand_id
1 'polypeptide(L)'
;ESLEHSLRAMLKLTSGLSNKHLKFNFSIYLDQLRELKEAKGDKNQLYSTHPNFLNRMQALIWFSMSNEYNEECKTGKKGVHDLKKIDEKIDESIKRVTGNEVTISNKEVFSRSLMWGTLSIFLADKKFTKKEQEIFQKNFGEKSTVSLVSLIKMSNPQLIENKIQNAFDDASKLLLDDKKRLYAELEKLLKVAQGDKEQLNAAMNKIKGCLKI
;
A
#
# COMPACT_ATOMS: atom_id res chain seq x y z
N GLU A 1 -25.35 14.26 -24.77
CA GLU A 1 -25.64 12.94 -25.39
C GLU A 1 -24.48 11.96 -25.30
N SER A 2 -23.23 12.32 -25.64
CA SER A 2 -22.08 11.38 -25.62
C SER A 2 -21.87 10.63 -24.29
N LEU A 3 -21.84 11.33 -23.15
CA LEU A 3 -21.63 10.71 -21.83
C LEU A 3 -22.66 9.64 -21.48
N GLU A 4 -23.95 9.94 -21.69
CA GLU A 4 -25.03 9.01 -21.37
C GLU A 4 -24.92 7.73 -22.21
N HIS A 5 -24.65 7.86 -23.52
CA HIS A 5 -24.44 6.70 -24.38
C HIS A 5 -23.26 5.85 -23.90
N SER A 6 -22.15 6.48 -23.50
CA SER A 6 -20.99 5.77 -22.95
C SER A 6 -21.31 5.05 -21.64
N LEU A 7 -22.04 5.66 -20.71
CA LEU A 7 -22.45 5.02 -19.46
C LEU A 7 -23.43 3.86 -19.70
N ARG A 8 -24.40 4.02 -20.62
CA ARG A 8 -25.31 2.94 -21.03
C ARG A 8 -24.56 1.79 -21.68
N ALA A 9 -23.59 2.08 -22.55
CA ALA A 9 -22.75 1.07 -23.18
C ALA A 9 -21.91 0.31 -22.14
N MET A 10 -21.31 1.01 -21.18
CA MET A 10 -20.56 0.42 -20.09
C MET A 10 -21.42 -0.57 -19.28
N LEU A 11 -22.64 -0.18 -18.89
CA LEU A 11 -23.56 -1.05 -18.15
C LEU A 11 -23.97 -2.30 -18.94
N LYS A 12 -24.20 -2.17 -20.25
CA LYS A 12 -24.51 -3.32 -21.11
C LYS A 12 -23.33 -4.28 -21.22
N LEU A 13 -22.12 -3.74 -21.43
CA LEU A 13 -20.92 -4.55 -21.56
C LEU A 13 -20.59 -5.29 -20.26
N THR A 14 -20.78 -4.65 -19.10
CA THR A 14 -20.47 -5.27 -17.81
C THR A 14 -21.52 -6.27 -17.36
N SER A 15 -22.81 -6.05 -17.70
CA SER A 15 -23.90 -6.96 -17.34
C SER A 15 -24.18 -8.05 -18.36
N GLY A 16 -23.78 -7.86 -19.64
CA GLY A 16 -24.20 -8.71 -20.76
C GLY A 16 -25.70 -8.58 -21.10
N LEU A 17 -26.42 -7.63 -20.50
CA LEU A 17 -27.87 -7.50 -20.65
C LEU A 17 -28.26 -6.43 -21.67
N SER A 18 -29.40 -6.65 -22.31
CA SER A 18 -30.02 -5.67 -23.21
C SER A 18 -30.82 -4.62 -22.45
N ASN A 19 -31.26 -3.57 -23.16
CA ASN A 19 -32.09 -2.48 -22.60
C ASN A 19 -33.35 -2.98 -21.86
N LYS A 20 -33.88 -4.15 -22.24
CA LYS A 20 -35.11 -4.71 -21.65
C LYS A 20 -34.95 -5.02 -20.15
N HIS A 21 -33.73 -5.32 -19.72
CA HIS A 21 -33.43 -5.79 -18.36
C HIS A 21 -32.63 -4.79 -17.54
N LEU A 22 -32.27 -3.64 -18.10
CA LEU A 22 -31.43 -2.63 -17.44
C LEU A 22 -32.22 -1.33 -17.22
N LYS A 23 -32.19 -0.85 -15.98
CA LYS A 23 -32.66 0.51 -15.64
C LYS A 23 -31.47 1.45 -15.61
N PHE A 24 -31.43 2.41 -16.55
CA PHE A 24 -30.35 3.40 -16.65
C PHE A 24 -30.55 4.56 -15.67
N ASN A 25 -30.50 4.27 -14.37
CA ASN A 25 -30.48 5.30 -13.33
C ASN A 25 -29.08 5.34 -12.69
N PHE A 26 -28.20 6.18 -13.25
CA PHE A 26 -26.81 6.28 -12.83
C PHE A 26 -26.63 6.71 -11.38
N SER A 27 -27.56 7.50 -10.82
CA SER A 27 -27.50 7.92 -9.42
C SER A 27 -27.50 6.74 -8.46
N ILE A 28 -28.34 5.72 -8.73
CA ILE A 28 -28.40 4.50 -7.89
C ILE A 28 -27.05 3.78 -7.88
N TYR A 29 -26.40 3.65 -9.04
CA TYR A 29 -25.08 3.02 -9.13
C TYR A 29 -23.99 3.83 -8.41
N LEU A 30 -24.07 5.17 -8.46
CA LEU A 30 -23.15 6.02 -7.69
C LEU A 30 -23.40 5.95 -6.18
N ASP A 31 -24.64 5.75 -5.75
CA ASP A 31 -24.97 5.52 -4.36
C ASP A 31 -24.45 4.15 -3.88
N GLN A 32 -24.59 3.09 -4.69
CA GLN A 32 -23.95 1.79 -4.43
C GLN A 32 -22.43 1.92 -4.27
N LEU A 33 -21.78 2.75 -5.10
CA LEU A 33 -20.35 3.02 -4.98
C LEU A 33 -20.02 3.70 -3.65
N ARG A 34 -20.88 4.61 -3.18
CA ARG A 34 -20.72 5.31 -1.90
C ARG A 34 -20.89 4.36 -0.73
N GLU A 35 -21.95 3.57 -0.73
CA GLU A 35 -22.21 2.52 0.26
C GLU A 35 -21.03 1.56 0.37
N LEU A 36 -20.47 1.12 -0.78
CA LEU A 36 -19.30 0.25 -0.80
C LEU A 36 -18.07 0.91 -0.14
N LYS A 37 -17.85 2.21 -0.37
CA LYS A 37 -16.76 2.96 0.26
C LYS A 37 -16.99 3.14 1.77
N GLU A 38 -18.22 3.37 2.19
CA GLU A 38 -18.60 3.57 3.60
C GLU A 38 -18.56 2.26 4.40
N ALA A 39 -18.87 1.13 3.75
CA ALA A 39 -18.75 -0.22 4.31
C ALA A 39 -17.30 -0.72 4.44
N LYS A 40 -16.31 0.20 4.44
CA LYS A 40 -14.86 -0.06 4.44
C LYS A 40 -14.35 -0.84 3.22
N GLY A 41 -15.08 -0.84 2.11
CA GLY A 41 -14.68 -1.51 0.88
C GLY A 41 -14.75 -3.04 0.94
N ASP A 42 -14.31 -3.67 -0.14
CA ASP A 42 -14.22 -5.12 -0.28
C ASP A 42 -12.78 -5.51 -0.65
N LYS A 43 -12.13 -6.26 0.24
CA LYS A 43 -10.74 -6.72 0.06
C LYS A 43 -10.58 -7.60 -1.18
N ASN A 44 -11.62 -8.32 -1.58
CA ASN A 44 -11.56 -9.18 -2.76
C ASN A 44 -11.39 -8.38 -4.06
N GLN A 45 -11.78 -7.09 -4.05
CA GLN A 45 -11.56 -6.19 -5.20
C GLN A 45 -10.07 -5.95 -5.49
N LEU A 46 -9.17 -6.20 -4.53
CA LEU A 46 -7.72 -6.13 -4.74
C LEU A 46 -7.22 -7.14 -5.76
N TYR A 47 -7.83 -8.31 -5.81
CA TYR A 47 -7.41 -9.41 -6.67
C TYR A 47 -8.05 -9.32 -8.07
N SER A 48 -8.93 -8.34 -8.28
CA SER A 48 -9.46 -8.05 -9.59
C SER A 48 -8.37 -7.43 -10.47
N THR A 49 -8.25 -7.90 -11.71
CA THR A 49 -7.35 -7.29 -12.72
C THR A 49 -7.77 -5.89 -13.14
N HIS A 50 -8.90 -5.44 -12.60
CA HIS A 50 -9.74 -4.40 -13.17
C HIS A 50 -10.48 -3.67 -12.05
N PRO A 51 -10.45 -2.33 -12.01
CA PRO A 51 -11.30 -1.58 -11.08
C PRO A 51 -12.76 -1.94 -11.30
N ASN A 52 -13.52 -2.08 -10.22
CA ASN A 52 -14.97 -2.25 -10.22
C ASN A 52 -15.63 -1.30 -11.24
N PHE A 53 -16.60 -1.79 -12.01
CA PHE A 53 -17.34 -1.00 -12.99
C PHE A 53 -17.95 0.29 -12.42
N LEU A 54 -18.35 0.31 -11.15
CA LEU A 54 -18.84 1.50 -10.45
C LEU A 54 -17.77 2.60 -10.40
N ASN A 55 -16.51 2.24 -10.10
CA ASN A 55 -15.39 3.19 -10.15
C ASN A 55 -15.17 3.71 -11.58
N ARG A 56 -15.31 2.85 -12.60
CA ARG A 56 -15.15 3.25 -14.01
C ARG A 56 -16.25 4.22 -14.46
N MET A 57 -17.49 3.99 -14.03
CA MET A 57 -18.61 4.91 -14.28
C MET A 57 -18.35 6.27 -13.63
N GLN A 58 -17.94 6.28 -12.35
CA GLN A 58 -17.62 7.51 -11.64
C GLN A 58 -16.45 8.26 -12.29
N ALA A 59 -15.41 7.54 -12.73
CA ALA A 59 -14.27 8.10 -13.45
C ALA A 59 -14.70 8.77 -14.77
N LEU A 60 -15.57 8.11 -15.55
CA LEU A 60 -16.09 8.69 -16.79
C LEU A 60 -16.91 9.95 -16.54
N ILE A 61 -17.70 9.97 -15.46
CA ILE A 61 -18.45 11.17 -15.05
C ILE A 61 -17.47 12.29 -14.69
N TRP A 62 -16.43 12.03 -13.89
CA TRP A 62 -15.44 13.05 -13.57
C TRP A 62 -14.67 13.55 -14.79
N PHE A 63 -14.30 12.65 -15.70
CA PHE A 63 -13.70 13.02 -16.97
C PHE A 63 -14.60 13.96 -17.79
N SER A 64 -15.90 13.70 -17.85
CA SER A 64 -16.85 14.59 -18.54
C SER A 64 -16.96 15.99 -17.91
N MET A 65 -16.48 16.16 -16.68
CA MET A 65 -16.43 17.44 -15.98
C MET A 65 -15.09 18.16 -16.17
N SER A 66 -14.15 17.62 -16.95
CA SER A 66 -12.84 18.24 -17.19
C SER A 66 -12.91 19.38 -18.20
N ASN A 67 -11.91 20.27 -18.19
CA ASN A 67 -11.83 21.33 -19.21
C ASN A 67 -11.62 20.73 -20.61
N GLU A 68 -10.70 19.79 -20.70
CA GLU A 68 -10.27 19.10 -21.93
C GLU A 68 -11.45 18.38 -22.60
N TYR A 69 -12.28 17.67 -21.84
CA TYR A 69 -13.49 17.05 -22.40
C TYR A 69 -14.44 18.09 -23.00
N ASN A 70 -14.66 19.20 -22.30
CA ASN A 70 -15.60 20.23 -22.73
C ASN A 70 -15.10 21.03 -23.93
N GLU A 71 -13.79 21.23 -24.04
CA GLU A 71 -13.12 21.82 -25.20
C GLU A 71 -13.23 20.90 -26.44
N GLU A 72 -12.84 19.63 -26.30
CA GLU A 72 -12.88 18.65 -27.41
C GLU A 72 -14.30 18.37 -27.89
N CYS A 73 -15.25 18.20 -26.96
CA CYS A 73 -16.65 17.94 -27.29
C CYS A 73 -17.45 19.22 -27.57
N LYS A 74 -16.81 20.39 -27.56
CA LYS A 74 -17.40 21.71 -27.84
C LYS A 74 -18.73 21.95 -27.10
N THR A 75 -18.76 21.58 -25.83
CA THR A 75 -20.01 21.59 -25.03
C THR A 75 -20.41 23.00 -24.58
N GLY A 76 -19.51 23.98 -24.72
CA GLY A 76 -19.69 25.36 -24.26
C GLY A 76 -19.67 25.52 -22.74
N LYS A 77 -19.33 24.46 -21.99
CA LYS A 77 -19.27 24.47 -20.52
C LYS A 77 -17.84 24.67 -20.04
N LYS A 78 -17.67 25.40 -18.93
CA LYS A 78 -16.40 25.46 -18.22
C LYS A 78 -16.21 24.17 -17.41
N GLY A 79 -15.08 23.50 -17.58
CA GLY A 79 -14.74 22.34 -16.76
C GLY A 79 -14.52 22.73 -15.30
N VAL A 80 -14.81 21.79 -14.40
CA VAL A 80 -14.72 21.97 -12.94
C VAL A 80 -13.38 21.45 -12.41
N HIS A 81 -12.73 20.56 -13.15
CA HIS A 81 -11.50 19.88 -12.74
C HIS A 81 -10.49 19.83 -13.89
N ASP A 82 -9.20 19.85 -13.58
CA ASP A 82 -8.15 19.43 -14.51
C ASP A 82 -7.99 17.89 -14.46
N LEU A 83 -7.31 17.32 -15.48
CA LEU A 83 -7.11 15.87 -15.56
C LEU A 83 -6.34 15.30 -14.37
N LYS A 84 -5.31 16.02 -13.87
CA LYS A 84 -4.50 15.55 -12.74
C LYS A 84 -5.34 15.35 -11.49
N LYS A 85 -6.23 16.30 -11.19
CA LYS A 85 -7.16 16.24 -10.07
C LYS A 85 -8.21 15.14 -10.26
N ILE A 86 -8.59 14.84 -11.50
CA ILE A 86 -9.47 13.71 -11.80
C ILE A 86 -8.76 12.39 -11.50
N ASP A 87 -7.51 12.23 -11.94
CA ASP A 87 -6.70 11.04 -11.65
C ASP A 87 -6.55 10.82 -10.14
N GLU A 88 -6.22 11.86 -9.39
CA GLU A 88 -6.14 11.81 -7.92
C GLU A 88 -7.45 11.32 -7.28
N LYS A 89 -8.60 11.79 -7.78
CA LYS A 89 -9.93 11.37 -7.31
C LYS A 89 -10.23 9.91 -7.66
N ILE A 90 -9.81 9.45 -8.84
CA ILE A 90 -9.96 8.06 -9.27
C ILE A 90 -9.14 7.13 -8.37
N ASP A 91 -7.88 7.47 -8.12
CA ASP A 91 -6.99 6.71 -7.25
C ASP A 91 -7.56 6.60 -5.83
N GLU A 92 -8.03 7.72 -5.27
CA GLU A 92 -8.66 7.71 -3.94
C GLU A 92 -9.92 6.84 -3.91
N SER A 93 -10.75 6.92 -4.96
CA SER A 93 -11.96 6.11 -5.08
C SER A 93 -11.64 4.62 -5.10
N ILE A 94 -10.65 4.21 -5.89
CA ILE A 94 -10.20 2.80 -5.97
C ILE A 94 -9.65 2.35 -4.62
N LYS A 95 -8.77 3.14 -3.99
CA LYS A 95 -8.21 2.84 -2.66
C LYS A 95 -9.31 2.60 -1.63
N ARG A 96 -10.31 3.49 -1.54
CA ARG A 96 -11.44 3.34 -0.61
C ARG A 96 -12.28 2.09 -0.91
N VAL A 97 -12.57 1.80 -2.18
CA VAL A 97 -13.35 0.61 -2.57
C VAL A 97 -12.62 -0.69 -2.24
N THR A 98 -11.29 -0.71 -2.33
CA THR A 98 -10.46 -1.86 -1.92
C THR A 98 -10.21 -1.94 -0.41
N GLY A 99 -10.85 -1.06 0.39
CA GLY A 99 -10.67 -1.00 1.84
C GLY A 99 -9.31 -0.52 2.29
N ASN A 100 -8.59 0.23 1.43
CA ASN A 100 -7.22 0.68 1.63
C ASN A 100 -6.22 -0.46 1.90
N GLU A 101 -6.55 -1.70 1.53
CA GLU A 101 -5.79 -2.84 2.03
C GLU A 101 -4.36 -2.94 1.52
N VAL A 102 -4.09 -2.50 0.29
CA VAL A 102 -2.70 -2.38 -0.19
C VAL A 102 -1.91 -1.43 0.71
N THR A 103 -2.52 -0.31 1.14
CA THR A 103 -1.84 0.64 2.02
C THR A 103 -1.63 0.06 3.42
N ILE A 104 -2.61 -0.66 3.96
CA ILE A 104 -2.52 -1.31 5.27
C ILE A 104 -1.45 -2.40 5.22
N SER A 105 -1.54 -3.31 4.25
CA SER A 105 -0.58 -4.38 4.02
C SER A 105 0.84 -3.84 3.84
N ASN A 106 1.04 -2.80 3.02
CA ASN A 106 2.36 -2.19 2.84
C ASN A 106 2.89 -1.57 4.15
N LYS A 107 2.03 -0.96 4.98
CA LYS A 107 2.42 -0.43 6.30
C LYS A 107 2.82 -1.55 7.27
N GLU A 108 2.09 -2.66 7.28
CA GLU A 108 2.41 -3.82 8.11
C GLU A 108 3.73 -4.47 7.68
N VAL A 109 3.93 -4.66 6.36
CA VAL A 109 5.19 -5.12 5.80
C VAL A 109 6.32 -4.17 6.20
N PHE A 110 6.16 -2.86 5.99
CA PHE A 110 7.16 -1.86 6.37
C PHE A 110 7.53 -1.94 7.85
N SER A 111 6.54 -1.93 8.75
CA SER A 111 6.76 -1.98 10.20
C SER A 111 7.46 -3.27 10.64
N ARG A 112 7.00 -4.41 10.11
CA ARG A 112 7.59 -5.72 10.38
C ARG A 112 9.04 -5.80 9.90
N SER A 113 9.32 -5.34 8.69
CA SER A 113 10.67 -5.37 8.11
C SER A 113 11.61 -4.39 8.79
N LEU A 114 11.12 -3.23 9.25
CA LEU A 114 11.90 -2.31 10.08
C LEU A 114 12.28 -2.98 11.42
N MET A 115 11.33 -3.65 12.06
CA MET A 115 11.56 -4.37 13.32
C MET A 115 12.61 -5.48 13.17
N TRP A 116 12.44 -6.37 12.19
CA TRP A 116 13.38 -7.48 11.94
C TRP A 116 14.72 -7.00 11.40
N GLY A 117 14.75 -5.93 10.60
CA GLY A 117 15.99 -5.30 10.14
C GLY A 117 16.78 -4.70 11.29
N THR A 118 16.11 -4.02 12.22
CA THR A 118 16.74 -3.48 13.42
C THR A 118 17.35 -4.60 14.26
N LEU A 119 16.61 -5.69 14.44
CA LEU A 119 17.11 -6.85 15.15
C LEU A 119 18.33 -7.47 14.44
N SER A 120 18.30 -7.56 13.11
CA SER A 120 19.42 -8.07 12.32
C SER A 120 20.69 -7.23 12.51
N ILE A 121 20.54 -5.92 12.66
CA ILE A 121 21.65 -5.00 12.93
C ILE A 121 22.18 -5.22 14.36
N PHE A 122 21.30 -5.21 15.36
CA PHE A 122 21.68 -5.39 16.78
C PHE A 122 22.20 -6.79 17.12
N LEU A 123 21.90 -7.80 16.30
CA LEU A 123 22.43 -9.16 16.45
C LEU A 123 23.68 -9.42 15.59
N ALA A 124 24.21 -8.42 14.87
CA ALA A 124 25.37 -8.60 14.00
C ALA A 124 26.61 -9.10 14.77
N ASP A 125 26.80 -8.62 16.00
CA ASP A 125 27.88 -9.03 16.92
C ASP A 125 27.50 -10.20 17.85
N LYS A 126 26.32 -10.80 17.62
CA LYS A 126 25.68 -11.86 18.40
C LYS A 126 25.31 -11.48 19.84
N LYS A 127 25.30 -10.18 20.20
CA LYS A 127 24.98 -9.71 21.54
C LYS A 127 23.91 -8.62 21.53
N PHE A 128 22.68 -8.99 21.85
CA PHE A 128 21.62 -7.99 22.02
C PHE A 128 21.72 -7.30 23.39
N THR A 129 22.42 -6.17 23.46
CA THR A 129 22.77 -5.52 24.74
C THR A 129 21.56 -4.88 25.43
N LYS A 130 21.70 -4.50 26.70
CA LYS A 130 20.64 -3.77 27.43
C LYS A 130 20.32 -2.42 26.81
N LYS A 131 21.33 -1.69 26.33
CA LYS A 131 21.11 -0.40 25.65
C LYS A 131 20.38 -0.58 24.32
N GLU A 132 20.70 -1.63 23.57
CA GLU A 132 19.99 -1.93 22.33
C GLU A 132 18.56 -2.40 22.59
N GLN A 133 18.33 -3.16 23.66
CA GLN A 133 16.97 -3.51 24.12
C GLN A 133 16.16 -2.25 24.47
N GLU A 134 16.75 -1.27 25.15
CA GLU A 134 16.09 0.01 25.47
C GLU A 134 15.77 0.83 24.20
N ILE A 135 16.71 0.93 23.26
CA ILE A 135 16.48 1.58 21.97
C ILE A 135 15.38 0.86 21.20
N PHE A 136 15.42 -0.47 21.17
CA PHE A 136 14.40 -1.29 20.51
C PHE A 136 13.02 -1.07 21.15
N GLN A 137 12.94 -1.08 22.47
CA GLN A 137 11.70 -0.82 23.22
C GLN A 137 11.14 0.57 22.94
N LYS A 138 11.99 1.59 22.83
CA LYS A 138 11.57 2.95 22.48
C LYS A 138 10.95 3.05 21.08
N ASN A 139 11.40 2.22 20.13
CA ASN A 139 10.94 2.25 18.74
C ASN A 139 9.73 1.32 18.48
N PHE A 140 9.68 0.15 19.13
CA PHE A 140 8.70 -0.92 18.81
C PHE A 140 7.80 -1.33 19.99
N GLY A 141 8.01 -0.73 21.17
CA GLY A 141 7.23 -0.97 22.38
C GLY A 141 7.70 -2.16 23.21
N GLU A 142 7.28 -2.17 24.47
CA GLU A 142 7.67 -3.16 25.47
C GLU A 142 7.21 -4.58 25.12
N LYS A 143 5.94 -4.73 24.72
CA LYS A 143 5.36 -6.03 24.35
C LYS A 143 6.17 -6.73 23.24
N SER A 144 6.54 -5.99 22.20
CA SER A 144 7.35 -6.49 21.07
C SER A 144 8.74 -6.90 21.54
N THR A 145 9.35 -6.08 22.40
CA THR A 145 10.69 -6.32 22.95
C THR A 145 10.74 -7.58 23.81
N VAL A 146 9.78 -7.74 24.74
CA VAL A 146 9.67 -8.94 25.59
C VAL A 146 9.48 -10.19 24.74
N SER A 147 8.61 -10.12 23.72
CA SER A 147 8.34 -11.23 22.80
C SER A 147 9.57 -11.61 21.97
N LEU A 148 10.38 -10.63 21.55
CA LEU A 148 11.60 -10.89 20.79
C LEU A 148 12.71 -11.44 21.67
N VAL A 149 12.90 -10.90 22.88
CA VAL A 149 13.89 -11.41 23.82
C VAL A 149 13.59 -12.86 24.22
N SER A 150 12.31 -13.21 24.44
CA SER A 150 11.94 -14.60 24.69
C SER A 150 12.19 -15.48 23.47
N LEU A 151 11.83 -15.01 22.28
CA LEU A 151 12.07 -15.74 21.03
C LEU A 151 13.57 -15.99 20.78
N ILE A 152 14.43 -14.99 21.00
CA ILE A 152 15.90 -15.12 20.85
C ILE A 152 16.48 -16.15 21.82
N LYS A 153 15.97 -16.19 23.07
CA LYS A 153 16.43 -17.15 24.08
C LYS A 153 15.97 -18.58 23.80
N MET A 154 14.78 -18.76 23.23
CA MET A 154 14.14 -20.06 23.04
C MET A 154 14.39 -20.67 21.65
N SER A 155 14.76 -19.86 20.66
CA SER A 155 14.85 -20.29 19.25
C SER A 155 16.28 -20.55 18.81
N ASN A 156 16.43 -21.39 17.79
CA ASN A 156 17.70 -21.52 17.10
C ASN A 156 18.01 -20.25 16.26
N PRO A 157 19.30 -19.93 16.02
CA PRO A 157 19.67 -18.78 15.19
C PRO A 157 19.08 -18.82 13.77
N GLN A 158 18.93 -20.02 13.21
CA GLN A 158 18.42 -20.21 11.85
C GLN A 158 16.95 -19.79 11.69
N LEU A 159 16.12 -19.98 12.71
CA LEU A 159 14.72 -19.54 12.71
C LEU A 159 14.63 -18.01 12.73
N ILE A 160 15.52 -17.34 13.46
CA ILE A 160 15.59 -15.87 13.49
C ILE A 160 16.01 -15.36 12.12
N GLU A 161 17.04 -15.95 11.52
CA GLU A 161 17.49 -15.60 10.18
C GLU A 161 16.40 -15.80 9.12
N ASN A 162 15.65 -16.90 9.19
CA ASN A 162 14.51 -17.14 8.31
C ASN A 162 13.40 -16.09 8.49
N LYS A 163 13.12 -15.64 9.72
CA LYS A 163 12.14 -14.56 9.95
C LYS A 163 12.60 -13.22 9.39
N ILE A 164 13.90 -12.92 9.51
CA ILE A 164 14.51 -11.74 8.91
C ILE A 164 14.39 -11.82 7.37
N GLN A 165 14.76 -12.95 6.78
CA GLN A 165 14.70 -13.15 5.34
C GLN A 165 13.26 -12.99 4.81
N ASN A 166 12.29 -13.66 5.42
CA ASN A 166 10.87 -13.54 5.03
C ASN A 166 10.37 -12.09 5.12
N ALA A 167 10.78 -11.35 6.15
CA ALA A 167 10.41 -9.95 6.28
C ALA A 167 10.99 -9.09 5.15
N PHE A 168 12.22 -9.37 4.72
CA PHE A 168 12.85 -8.64 3.61
C PHE A 168 12.39 -9.10 2.23
N ASP A 169 12.01 -10.37 2.06
CA ASP A 169 11.39 -10.87 0.83
C ASP A 169 10.06 -10.16 0.56
N ASP A 170 9.26 -9.94 1.61
CA ASP A 170 8.04 -9.15 1.50
C ASP A 170 8.32 -7.66 1.30
N ALA A 171 9.31 -7.09 1.99
CA ALA A 171 9.71 -5.68 1.78
C ALA A 171 10.26 -5.42 0.37
N SER A 172 10.88 -6.41 -0.27
CA SER A 172 11.40 -6.28 -1.64
C SER A 172 10.31 -5.96 -2.68
N LYS A 173 9.06 -6.31 -2.35
CA LYS A 173 7.86 -6.09 -3.17
C LYS A 173 7.24 -4.70 -2.95
N LEU A 174 7.70 -3.93 -1.96
CA LEU A 174 7.25 -2.56 -1.74
C LEU A 174 7.68 -1.62 -2.87
N LEU A 175 6.99 -0.49 -2.98
CA LEU A 175 7.37 0.60 -3.88
C LEU A 175 8.78 1.12 -3.56
N LEU A 176 9.46 1.62 -4.59
CA LEU A 176 10.85 2.08 -4.46
C LEU A 176 11.04 3.11 -3.34
N ASP A 177 10.11 4.05 -3.19
CA ASP A 177 10.17 5.09 -2.16
C ASP A 177 10.01 4.52 -0.75
N ASP A 178 9.13 3.55 -0.56
CA ASP A 178 8.98 2.85 0.72
C ASP A 178 10.22 2.02 1.05
N LYS A 179 10.86 1.39 0.05
CA LYS A 179 12.13 0.66 0.24
C LYS A 179 13.27 1.60 0.64
N LYS A 180 13.38 2.75 -0.03
CA LYS A 180 14.36 3.80 0.32
C LYS A 180 14.11 4.36 1.72
N ARG A 181 12.84 4.62 2.09
CA ARG A 181 12.48 5.06 3.43
C ARG A 181 12.86 4.02 4.48
N LEU A 182 12.56 2.74 4.23
CA LEU A 182 12.92 1.64 5.12
C LEU A 182 14.42 1.57 5.35
N TYR A 183 15.20 1.66 4.27
CA TYR A 183 16.67 1.68 4.35
C TYR A 183 17.19 2.87 5.16
N ALA A 184 16.66 4.08 4.90
CA ALA A 184 17.05 5.28 5.64
C ALA A 184 16.74 5.21 7.14
N GLU A 185 15.61 4.60 7.54
CA GLU A 185 15.31 4.37 8.96
C GLU A 185 16.28 3.36 9.58
N LEU A 186 16.63 2.30 8.86
CA LEU A 186 17.62 1.32 9.31
C LEU A 186 19.02 1.94 9.43
N GLU A 187 19.41 2.87 8.55
CA GLU A 187 20.67 3.62 8.68
C GLU A 187 20.72 4.47 9.94
N LYS A 188 19.60 5.07 10.36
CA LYS A 188 19.54 5.81 11.63
C LYS A 188 19.78 4.87 12.82
N LEU A 189 19.22 3.66 12.77
CA LEU A 189 19.37 2.67 13.83
C LEU A 189 20.78 2.05 13.85
N LEU A 190 21.40 1.89 12.68
CA LEU A 190 22.80 1.48 12.56
C LEU A 190 23.75 2.43 13.31
N LYS A 191 23.50 3.74 13.26
CA LYS A 191 24.34 4.76 13.93
C LYS A 191 24.32 4.69 15.45
N VAL A 192 23.29 4.09 16.03
CA VAL A 192 23.14 3.93 17.49
C VAL A 192 23.36 2.48 17.95
N ALA A 193 23.60 1.56 17.01
CA ALA A 193 23.92 0.17 17.30
C ALA A 193 25.28 0.06 18.01
N GLN A 194 25.40 -0.91 18.89
CA GLN A 194 26.67 -1.23 19.53
C GLN A 194 27.33 -2.38 18.77
N GLY A 195 28.65 -2.47 18.82
CA GLY A 195 29.39 -3.57 18.20
C GLY A 195 30.39 -3.13 17.15
N ASP A 196 30.96 -4.12 16.47
CA ASP A 196 32.00 -3.92 15.48
C ASP A 196 31.44 -3.28 14.19
N LYS A 197 32.10 -2.22 13.71
CA LYS A 197 31.64 -1.45 12.55
C LYS A 197 31.62 -2.29 11.27
N GLU A 198 32.54 -3.23 11.10
CA GLU A 198 32.58 -4.07 9.90
C GLU A 198 31.38 -5.04 9.90
N GLN A 199 31.06 -5.64 11.04
CA GLN A 199 29.91 -6.54 11.20
C GLN A 199 28.58 -5.81 10.99
N LEU A 200 28.44 -4.62 11.55
CA LEU A 200 27.26 -3.77 11.39
C LEU A 200 27.06 -3.36 9.92
N ASN A 201 28.14 -2.94 9.24
CA ASN A 201 28.09 -2.60 7.82
C ASN A 201 27.80 -3.82 6.95
N ALA A 202 28.32 -5.01 7.29
CA ALA A 202 28.01 -6.25 6.58
C ALA A 202 26.52 -6.60 6.68
N ALA A 203 25.92 -6.48 7.88
CA ALA A 203 24.49 -6.66 8.07
C ALA A 203 23.68 -5.67 7.24
N MET A 204 24.08 -4.39 7.20
CA MET A 204 23.41 -3.37 6.41
C MET A 204 23.53 -3.60 4.90
N ASN A 205 24.68 -4.09 4.42
CA ASN A 205 24.88 -4.45 3.02
C ASN A 205 24.00 -5.64 2.60
N LYS A 206 23.83 -6.64 3.48
CA LYS A 206 22.91 -7.76 3.24
C LYS A 206 21.47 -7.25 3.08
N ILE A 207 21.03 -6.36 3.97
CA ILE A 207 19.71 -5.71 3.90
C ILE A 207 19.53 -4.96 2.57
N LYS A 208 20.54 -4.19 2.16
CA LYS A 208 20.53 -3.46 0.87
C LYS A 208 20.30 -4.42 -0.30
N GLY A 209 21.03 -5.53 -0.33
CA GLY A 209 20.88 -6.59 -1.33
C GLY A 209 19.47 -7.18 -1.37
N CYS A 210 18.88 -7.49 -0.21
CA CYS A 210 17.52 -8.03 -0.13
C CYS A 210 16.45 -7.05 -0.62
N LEU A 211 16.62 -5.75 -0.34
CA LEU A 211 15.69 -4.70 -0.78
C LEU A 211 15.81 -4.36 -2.27
N LYS A 212 16.86 -4.83 -2.94
CA LYS A 212 17.15 -4.56 -4.36
C LYS A 212 17.19 -3.06 -4.65
N ILE A 213 17.97 -2.32 -3.86
CA ILE A 213 18.18 -0.86 -3.94
C ILE A 213 19.66 -0.48 -3.93
#